data_AF-A0AAW6SFJ4-F1
#
_entry.id   AF-A0AAW6SFJ4-F1
#
_cell.length_a   1.000
_cell.length_b   1.000
_cell.length_c   1.000
_cell.angle_alpha   90.00
_cell.angle_beta   90.00
_cell.angle_gamma   90.00
#
_symmetry.space_group_name_H-M   'P 1'
#
loop_
_entity.id
_entity.type
_entity.pdbx_description
1 polymer ?
#
loop_
_entity_poly.entity_id
_entity_poly.type
_entity_poly.pdbx_seq_one_letter_code
_entity_poly.pdbx_strand_id
1 'polypeptide(L)' 'MRDIPASMIIDSVDAGVGAFIDLFEADLQPFDGDLIRFHSGTNGYYGNVIWKGNQYQA' A
#
# COMPACT_ATOMS: atom_id res chain seq x y z
N MET A 1 4.57 -22.82 28.80
CA MET A 1 4.89 -22.67 27.36
C MET A 1 6.08 -23.58 27.10
N ARG A 2 6.05 -24.44 26.08
CA ARG A 2 7.13 -25.39 25.77
C ARG A 2 7.92 -24.86 24.57
N ASP A 3 9.24 -24.90 24.64
CA ASP A 3 10.10 -24.39 23.56
C ASP A 3 9.95 -25.23 22.28
N ILE A 4 9.94 -24.54 21.14
CA ILE A 4 9.88 -25.16 19.81
C ILE A 4 11.32 -25.54 19.42
N PRO A 5 11.59 -26.80 19.05
CA PRO A 5 12.91 -27.21 18.56
C PRO A 5 13.33 -26.38 17.34
N ALA A 6 14.58 -25.91 17.31
CA ALA A 6 15.09 -25.07 16.23
C ALA A 6 14.97 -25.73 14.84
N SER A 7 14.99 -27.06 14.78
CA SER A 7 14.77 -27.85 13.55
C SER A 7 13.34 -27.80 13.02
N MET A 8 12.39 -27.30 13.80
CA MET A 8 10.99 -27.07 13.40
C MET A 8 10.70 -25.61 13.08
N ILE A 9 11.72 -24.73 13.15
CA ILE A 9 11.62 -23.36 12.66
C ILE A 9 11.90 -23.43 11.17
N ILE A 10 10.84 -23.31 10.37
CA ILE A 10 10.96 -23.21 8.92
C ILE A 10 11.40 -21.78 8.62
N ASP A 11 12.49 -21.62 7.88
CA ASP A 11 12.88 -20.30 7.37
C ASP A 11 11.74 -19.78 6.49
N SER A 12 11.13 -18.68 6.95
CA SER A 12 10.14 -17.93 6.20
C SER A 12 10.76 -17.51 4.86
N VAL A 13 10.40 -18.21 3.79
CA VAL A 13 10.69 -17.76 2.43
C VAL A 13 9.94 -16.45 2.22
N ASP A 14 10.66 -15.38 1.85
CA ASP A 14 10.01 -14.19 1.27
C ASP A 14 9.22 -14.68 0.05
N ALA A 15 7.90 -14.76 0.20
CA ALA A 15 7.01 -15.28 -0.83
C ALA A 15 6.95 -14.38 -2.06
N GLY A 16 7.70 -13.25 -2.09
CA GLY A 16 7.82 -12.39 -3.25
C GLY A 16 6.48 -11.83 -3.69
N VAL A 17 5.55 -11.63 -2.74
CA VAL A 17 4.23 -11.11 -3.04
C VAL A 17 4.36 -9.63 -3.35
N GLY A 18 4.50 -9.31 -4.64
CA GLY A 18 4.42 -7.95 -5.12
C GLY A 18 3.06 -7.37 -4.77
N ALA A 19 3.04 -6.34 -3.93
CA ALA A 19 1.83 -5.56 -3.69
C ALA A 19 1.67 -4.55 -4.83
N PHE A 20 0.59 -4.68 -5.59
CA PHE A 20 0.15 -3.61 -6.49
C PHE A 20 -0.75 -2.67 -5.69
N ILE A 21 -0.62 -1.37 -5.97
CA ILE A 21 -1.51 -0.34 -5.45
C ILE A 21 -1.97 0.54 -6.61
N ASP A 22 -3.28 0.71 -6.72
CA ASP A 22 -3.86 1.58 -7.73
C ASP A 22 -3.89 3.02 -7.20
N LEU A 23 -3.40 3.94 -8.02
CA LEU A 23 -3.39 5.38 -7.74
C LEU A 23 -4.42 6.06 -8.64
N PHE A 24 -5.31 6.85 -8.05
CA PHE A 24 -6.39 7.53 -8.73
C PHE A 24 -6.22 9.05 -8.66
N GLU A 25 -6.61 9.71 -9.74
CA GLU A 25 -6.72 11.17 -9.82
C GLU A 25 -8.13 11.52 -10.30
N ALA A 26 -8.81 12.37 -9.55
CA ALA A 26 -10.08 12.95 -9.94
C ALA A 26 -9.89 14.45 -10.19
N ASP A 27 -9.93 14.84 -11.46
CA ASP A 27 -9.86 16.24 -11.88
C ASP A 27 -11.26 16.87 -11.85
N LEU A 28 -11.49 17.69 -10.82
CA LEU A 28 -12.73 18.45 -10.64
C LEU A 28 -12.57 19.93 -11.00
N GLN A 29 -11.40 20.34 -11.50
CA GLN A 29 -11.12 21.74 -11.86
C GLN A 29 -12.09 22.31 -12.90
N PRO A 30 -12.63 21.54 -13.87
CA PRO A 30 -13.66 22.04 -14.78
C PRO A 30 -14.96 22.49 -14.10
N PHE A 31 -15.17 22.11 -12.84
CA PHE A 31 -16.35 22.41 -12.04
C PHE A 31 -16.02 23.33 -10.84
N ASP A 32 -14.94 24.10 -10.91
CA ASP A 32 -14.44 24.96 -9.81
C ASP A 32 -14.07 24.17 -8.53
N GLY A 33 -13.69 22.89 -8.71
CA GLY A 33 -13.19 22.02 -7.65
C GLY A 33 -11.68 21.81 -7.68
N ASP A 34 -11.20 20.94 -6.80
CA ASP A 34 -9.78 20.60 -6.68
C ASP A 34 -9.41 19.31 -7.41
N LEU A 35 -8.11 19.16 -7.71
CA LEU A 35 -7.55 17.87 -8.11
C LEU A 35 -7.37 16.97 -6.87
N ILE A 36 -8.12 15.88 -6.81
CA ILE A 36 -8.08 14.93 -5.69
C ILE A 36 -7.22 13.73 -6.07
N ARG A 37 -6.31 13.32 -5.18
CA ARG A 37 -5.42 12.16 -5.35
C ARG A 37 -5.58 11.17 -4.20
N PHE A 38 -5.93 9.93 -4.52
CA PHE A 38 -6.21 8.90 -3.53
C PHE A 38 -5.81 7.50 -4.05
N HIS A 39 -5.77 6.51 -3.16
CA HIS A 39 -5.48 5.12 -3.52
C HIS A 39 -6.46 4.15 -2.86
N SER A 40 -6.65 2.97 -3.44
CA SER A 40 -7.55 1.93 -2.91
C SER A 40 -7.00 1.19 -1.68
N GLY A 41 -5.74 1.43 -1.33
CA GLY A 41 -5.03 0.70 -0.27
C GLY A 41 -4.48 -0.65 -0.77
N THR A 42 -3.57 -1.24 -0.01
CA THR A 42 -3.06 -2.59 -0.28
C THR A 42 -2.69 -3.29 1.02
N ASN A 43 -3.20 -4.51 1.26
CA ASN A 43 -2.83 -5.37 2.40
C ASN A 43 -2.69 -4.65 3.77
N GLY A 44 -3.63 -3.76 4.12
CA GLY A 44 -3.58 -3.04 5.40
C GLY A 44 -2.62 -1.83 5.43
N TYR A 45 -2.20 -1.33 4.28
CA TYR A 45 -1.49 -0.06 4.15
C TYR A 45 -2.48 1.11 4.18
N TYR A 46 -2.35 1.97 5.18
CA TYR A 46 -3.20 3.15 5.44
C TYR A 46 -2.41 4.48 5.40
N GLY A 47 -1.15 4.44 4.94
CA GLY A 47 -0.31 5.62 4.83
C GLY A 47 -0.53 6.35 3.50
N ASN A 48 -0.06 7.60 3.38
CA ASN A 48 -0.05 8.28 2.09
C ASN A 48 1.04 7.70 1.19
N VAL A 49 0.74 7.52 -0.10
CA VAL A 49 1.75 7.15 -1.11
C VAL A 49 2.30 8.40 -1.79
N ILE A 50 3.63 8.50 -1.88
CA ILE A 50 4.30 9.52 -2.71
C ILE A 50 4.76 8.87 -4.00
N TRP A 51 4.24 9.34 -5.15
CA TRP A 51 4.62 8.85 -6.47
C TRP A 51 4.88 10.02 -7.41
N LYS A 52 6.06 10.02 -8.05
CA LYS A 52 6.53 11.11 -8.94
C LYS A 52 6.39 12.51 -8.32
N GLY A 53 6.56 12.61 -7.00
CA GLY A 53 6.42 13.86 -6.25
C GLY A 53 4.99 14.23 -5.84
N ASN A 54 3.99 13.46 -6.27
CA ASN A 54 2.59 13.68 -5.89
C ASN A 54 2.20 12.77 -4.72
N GLN A 55 1.43 13.32 -3.79
CA GLN A 55 0.87 12.57 -2.66
C GLN A 55 -0.52 12.04 -3.01
N TYR A 56 -0.76 10.76 -2.72
CA TYR A 56 -2.04 10.07 -2.82
C TYR A 56 -2.47 9.64 -1.42
N GLN A 57 -3.67 10.05 -1.03
CA GLN A 57 -4.22 9.80 0.30
C GLN A 57 -4.85 8.39 0.41
N ALA A 58 -4.80 7.83 1.61
CA ALA A 58 -5.42 6.55 1.96
C ALA A 58 -6.92 6.67 2.26
#